data_AF-A0A0F7FGB5-F1
#
_entry.id   AF-A0A0F7FGB5-F1
#
_cell.length_a   1.000
_cell.length_b   1.000
_cell.length_c   1.000
_cell.angle_alpha   90.00
_cell.angle_beta   90.00
_cell.angle_gamma   90.00
#
_symmetry.space_group_name_H-M   'P 1'
#
loop_
_entity.id
_entity.type
_entity.pdbx_description
1 polymer ?
#
loop_
_entity_poly.entity_id
_entity_poly.type
_entity_poly.pdbx_seq_one_letter_code
_entity_poly.pdbx_strand_id
1 'polypeptide(L)'
;MENEHLNPSRLVSKGRIKALFSEEGDILYLDIDGSIYEGIGDTVPVPIWRLRRLRLKDIPNEVFIEPVERIQENIVYTLRYSPTLFFDVKVSNSVVLIELNEWAQTWESYIGFYAYMEALSTTLEEAEEAGFVRDLYEEFSDDAYTVSFIIDIPGEMTVLKALKVVKRILAEIERVARYRAAVLAYREARKIIKRSRGYGSEDMFLMDLEKIYRIFDDHSPR
;
A
#
# COMPACT_ATOMS: atom_id res chain seq x y z
N MET A 1 13.02 15.49 -24.28
CA MET A 1 11.95 14.65 -24.86
C MET A 1 10.69 15.47 -24.73
N GLU A 2 10.16 15.96 -25.85
CA GLU A 2 8.89 16.69 -25.88
C GLU A 2 7.77 15.66 -25.65
N ASN A 3 6.90 15.93 -24.67
CA ASN A 3 5.81 15.05 -24.27
C ASN A 3 4.69 15.07 -25.33
N GLU A 4 4.72 14.14 -26.28
CA GLU A 4 3.64 13.93 -27.27
C GLU A 4 2.31 13.44 -26.62
N HIS A 5 2.31 13.08 -25.34
CA HIS A 5 1.15 12.54 -24.61
C HIS A 5 0.26 13.59 -23.90
N LEU A 6 0.53 14.89 -24.07
CA LEU A 6 -0.19 15.97 -23.37
C LEU A 6 -1.38 16.55 -24.16
N ASN A 7 -1.86 15.89 -25.22
CA ASN A 7 -2.96 16.43 -26.03
C ASN A 7 -4.26 16.45 -25.20
N PRO A 8 -4.80 17.64 -24.88
CA PRO A 8 -5.99 17.75 -24.06
C PRO A 8 -7.22 17.33 -24.86
N SER A 9 -7.98 16.37 -24.33
CA SER A 9 -9.12 15.76 -25.02
C SER A 9 -10.47 16.19 -24.44
N ARG A 10 -10.55 16.27 -23.11
CA ARG A 10 -11.84 16.31 -22.40
C ARG A 10 -11.74 17.10 -21.10
N LEU A 11 -12.65 18.06 -20.94
CA LEU A 11 -12.82 18.82 -19.70
C LEU A 11 -14.05 18.29 -18.95
N VAL A 12 -13.85 17.78 -17.75
CA VAL A 12 -14.93 17.39 -16.83
C VAL A 12 -15.03 18.43 -15.72
N SER A 13 -16.25 18.83 -15.36
CA SER A 13 -16.45 19.80 -14.28
C SER A 13 -17.60 19.41 -13.38
N LYS A 14 -17.44 19.69 -12.08
CA LYS A 14 -18.47 19.52 -11.07
C LYS A 14 -18.30 20.57 -9.98
N GLY A 15 -19.28 21.47 -9.87
CA GLY A 15 -19.21 22.59 -8.93
C GLY A 15 -17.95 23.43 -9.15
N ARG A 16 -17.06 23.41 -8.16
CA ARG A 16 -15.80 24.18 -8.14
C ARG A 16 -14.57 23.41 -8.61
N ILE A 17 -14.75 22.16 -9.04
CA ILE A 17 -13.69 21.30 -9.54
C ILE A 17 -13.79 21.18 -11.04
N LYS A 18 -12.66 21.36 -11.73
CA LYS A 18 -12.52 21.10 -13.17
C LYS A 18 -11.28 20.25 -13.40
N ALA A 19 -11.41 19.19 -14.17
CA ALA A 19 -10.31 18.31 -14.53
C ALA A 19 -10.18 18.24 -16.06
N LEU A 20 -8.97 18.44 -16.55
CA LEU A 20 -8.62 18.29 -17.97
C LEU A 20 -7.91 16.96 -18.16
N PHE A 21 -8.40 16.16 -19.10
CA PHE A 21 -7.89 14.83 -19.40
C PHE A 21 -7.12 14.80 -20.72
N SER A 22 -6.16 13.88 -20.82
CA SER A 22 -5.48 13.52 -22.07
C SER A 22 -6.37 12.64 -22.94
N GLU A 23 -5.96 12.36 -24.17
CA GLU A 23 -6.64 11.38 -25.03
C GLU A 23 -6.58 9.95 -24.46
N GLU A 24 -5.55 9.63 -23.68
CA GLU A 24 -5.33 8.31 -23.06
C GLU A 24 -6.15 8.11 -21.77
N GLY A 25 -6.77 9.18 -21.26
CA GLY A 25 -7.60 9.14 -20.05
C GLY A 25 -6.87 9.60 -18.79
N ASP A 26 -5.62 10.03 -18.89
CA ASP A 26 -4.86 10.59 -17.77
C ASP A 26 -5.36 11.99 -17.40
N ILE A 27 -5.23 12.36 -16.14
CA ILE A 27 -5.55 13.70 -15.68
C ILE A 27 -4.33 14.59 -15.93
N LEU A 28 -4.46 15.57 -16.83
CA LEU A 28 -3.41 16.55 -17.09
C LEU A 28 -3.36 17.61 -15.99
N TYR A 29 -4.52 18.18 -15.67
CA TYR A 29 -4.64 19.24 -14.66
C TYR A 29 -5.97 19.17 -13.91
N LEU A 30 -5.92 19.54 -12.63
CA LEU A 30 -7.08 19.74 -11.77
C LEU A 30 -7.10 21.17 -11.24
N ASP A 31 -8.19 21.88 -11.50
CA ASP A 31 -8.50 23.18 -10.88
C ASP A 31 -9.44 22.96 -9.69
N ILE A 32 -9.00 23.38 -8.51
CA ILE A 32 -9.82 23.47 -7.30
C ILE A 32 -9.81 24.93 -6.82
N ASP A 33 -10.97 25.59 -6.92
CA ASP A 33 -11.14 26.99 -6.48
C ASP A 33 -10.09 27.96 -7.08
N GLY A 34 -9.75 27.78 -8.37
CA GLY A 34 -8.78 28.60 -9.11
C GLY A 34 -7.31 28.22 -8.88
N SER A 35 -7.04 27.17 -8.09
CA SER A 35 -5.70 26.63 -7.88
C SER A 35 -5.50 25.40 -8.75
N ILE A 36 -4.46 25.40 -9.59
CA ILE A 36 -4.16 24.34 -10.56
C ILE A 36 -3.14 23.37 -9.97
N TYR A 37 -3.40 22.07 -10.14
CA TYR A 37 -2.50 20.96 -9.78
C TYR A 37 -2.28 20.09 -11.02
N GLU A 38 -1.05 19.66 -11.24
CA GLU A 38 -0.67 18.75 -12.32
C GLU A 38 -0.97 17.31 -11.91
N GLY A 39 -1.53 16.51 -12.83
CA GLY A 39 -1.81 15.12 -12.57
C GLY A 39 -0.63 14.20 -12.86
N ILE A 40 -0.70 13.00 -12.30
CA ILE A 40 0.27 11.92 -12.44
C ILE A 40 -0.55 10.66 -12.79
N GLY A 41 -0.59 10.33 -14.08
CA GLY A 41 -1.42 9.25 -14.62
C GLY A 41 -2.91 9.50 -14.36
N ASP A 42 -3.53 8.57 -13.63
CA ASP A 42 -4.96 8.54 -13.32
C ASP A 42 -5.35 9.41 -12.10
N THR A 43 -4.37 10.05 -11.44
CA THR A 43 -4.60 10.78 -10.19
C THR A 43 -3.96 12.16 -10.17
N VAL A 44 -4.36 12.96 -9.17
CA VAL A 44 -3.75 14.28 -8.95
C VAL A 44 -3.34 14.44 -7.48
N PRO A 45 -2.04 14.62 -7.20
CA PRO A 45 -1.57 14.90 -5.84
C PRO A 45 -2.00 16.31 -5.42
N VAL A 46 -2.73 16.41 -4.32
CA VAL A 46 -3.19 17.70 -3.78
C VAL A 46 -2.87 17.80 -2.28
N PRO A 47 -2.17 18.86 -1.84
CA PRO A 47 -1.87 19.06 -0.43
C PRO A 47 -3.14 19.09 0.44
N ILE A 48 -3.14 18.31 1.52
CA ILE A 48 -4.33 18.09 2.37
C ILE A 48 -4.95 19.39 2.90
N TRP A 49 -4.15 20.44 3.11
CA TRP A 49 -4.62 21.74 3.58
C TRP A 49 -5.56 22.45 2.58
N ARG A 50 -5.45 22.14 1.28
CA ARG A 50 -6.35 22.61 0.20
C ARG A 50 -7.67 21.86 0.17
N LEU A 51 -7.70 20.64 0.71
CA LEU A 51 -8.87 19.76 0.69
C LEU A 51 -9.79 19.93 1.93
N ARG A 52 -9.43 20.81 2.87
CA ARG A 52 -10.09 20.97 4.19
C ARG A 52 -11.61 21.10 4.15
N ARG A 53 -12.14 21.76 3.12
CA ARG A 53 -13.58 22.05 2.97
C ARG A 53 -14.21 21.30 1.80
N LEU A 54 -13.45 20.44 1.12
CA LEU A 54 -13.94 19.69 -0.02
C LEU A 54 -14.78 18.51 0.43
N ARG A 55 -16.01 18.40 -0.08
CA ARG A 55 -16.85 17.20 0.09
C ARG A 55 -16.59 16.24 -1.05
N LEU A 56 -16.66 14.94 -0.76
CA LEU A 56 -16.42 13.90 -1.75
C LEU A 56 -17.38 14.02 -2.94
N LYS A 57 -18.67 14.32 -2.67
CA LYS A 57 -19.67 14.50 -3.71
C LYS A 57 -19.38 15.65 -4.69
N ASP A 58 -18.51 16.59 -4.32
CA ASP A 58 -18.15 17.71 -5.19
C ASP A 58 -17.08 17.30 -6.22
N ILE A 59 -16.41 16.15 -6.00
CA ILE A 59 -15.42 15.59 -6.93
C ILE A 59 -16.17 14.95 -8.12
N PRO A 60 -15.75 15.18 -9.37
CA PRO A 60 -16.25 14.43 -10.51
C PRO A 60 -15.98 12.92 -10.36
N ASN A 61 -16.85 12.06 -10.87
CA ASN A 61 -16.75 10.60 -10.64
C ASN A 61 -15.44 9.99 -11.16
N GLU A 62 -14.93 10.54 -12.25
CA GLU A 62 -13.74 10.04 -12.96
C GLU A 62 -12.44 10.68 -12.46
N VAL A 63 -12.50 11.48 -11.38
CA VAL A 63 -11.34 12.20 -10.84
C VAL A 63 -10.94 11.59 -9.51
N PHE A 64 -9.71 11.10 -9.45
CA PHE A 64 -9.07 10.68 -8.21
C PHE A 64 -8.08 11.74 -7.75
N ILE A 65 -8.26 12.20 -6.51
CA ILE A 65 -7.34 13.11 -5.84
C ILE A 65 -6.52 12.27 -4.88
N GLU A 66 -5.20 12.35 -4.95
CA GLU A 66 -4.30 11.76 -3.96
C GLU A 66 -3.97 12.83 -2.90
N PRO A 67 -4.47 12.72 -1.65
CA PRO A 67 -4.17 13.71 -0.64
C PRO A 67 -2.73 13.53 -0.13
N VAL A 68 -1.93 14.58 -0.25
CA VAL A 68 -0.50 14.57 0.11
C VAL A 68 -0.21 15.55 1.25
N GLU A 69 0.91 15.38 1.95
CA GLU A 69 1.33 16.31 3.00
C GLU A 69 1.68 17.67 2.38
N ARG A 70 2.57 17.64 1.38
CA ARG A 70 3.06 18.80 0.65
C ARG A 70 3.69 18.38 -0.68
N ILE A 71 3.82 19.36 -1.57
CA ILE A 71 4.56 19.23 -2.83
C ILE A 71 5.66 20.28 -2.77
N GLN A 72 6.90 19.88 -3.02
CA GLN A 72 8.05 20.78 -3.06
C GLN A 72 8.81 20.52 -4.35
N GLU A 73 8.81 21.51 -5.24
CA GLU A 73 9.31 21.34 -6.61
C GLU A 73 8.60 20.14 -7.28
N ASN A 74 9.36 19.11 -7.67
CA ASN A 74 8.82 17.90 -8.31
C ASN A 74 8.72 16.71 -7.33
N ILE A 75 8.80 16.96 -6.01
CA ILE A 75 8.74 15.92 -4.99
C ILE A 75 7.40 15.96 -4.27
N VAL A 76 6.69 14.84 -4.32
CA VAL A 76 5.42 14.61 -3.64
C VAL A 76 5.67 13.90 -2.31
N TYR A 77 5.27 14.52 -1.20
CA TYR A 77 5.38 13.93 0.13
C TYR A 77 4.04 13.32 0.53
N THR A 78 3.93 12.00 0.45
CA THR A 78 2.68 11.28 0.70
C THR A 78 2.29 11.27 2.19
N LEU A 79 1.00 11.02 2.47
CA LEU A 79 0.52 10.88 3.83
C LEU A 79 0.80 9.48 4.37
N ARG A 80 1.28 9.38 5.61
CA ARG A 80 1.49 8.09 6.27
C ARG A 80 0.22 7.54 6.92
N TYR A 81 -0.30 6.46 6.36
CA TYR A 81 -1.48 5.75 6.87
C TYR A 81 -1.12 4.60 7.82
N SER A 82 0.04 3.98 7.62
CA SER A 82 0.52 2.83 8.39
C SER A 82 1.94 3.05 8.95
N PRO A 83 2.29 2.44 10.10
CA PRO A 83 3.66 2.38 10.56
C PRO A 83 4.54 1.41 9.75
N THR A 84 3.98 0.42 9.07
CA THR A 84 4.73 -0.67 8.43
C THR A 84 4.55 -0.69 6.92
N LEU A 85 3.33 -0.50 6.45
CA LEU A 85 2.95 -0.58 5.04
C LEU A 85 2.93 0.80 4.39
N PHE A 86 3.17 0.84 3.09
CA PHE A 86 3.02 2.04 2.28
C PHE A 86 1.73 1.99 1.46
N PHE A 87 0.74 2.80 1.85
CA PHE A 87 -0.56 2.87 1.17
C PHE A 87 -0.67 4.15 0.35
N ASP A 88 -1.00 3.99 -0.93
CA ASP A 88 -1.48 5.08 -1.78
C ASP A 88 -3.00 5.19 -1.59
N VAL A 89 -3.46 6.38 -1.22
CA VAL A 89 -4.86 6.63 -0.87
C VAL A 89 -5.42 7.70 -1.77
N LYS A 90 -6.32 7.28 -2.65
CA LYS A 90 -6.91 8.11 -3.71
C LYS A 90 -8.40 8.32 -3.41
N VAL A 91 -8.84 9.56 -3.31
CA VAL A 91 -10.24 9.91 -2.98
C VAL A 91 -11.00 10.38 -4.22
N SER A 92 -12.23 9.90 -4.39
CA SER A 92 -13.14 10.30 -5.47
C SER A 92 -14.57 10.50 -4.92
N ASN A 93 -15.56 10.63 -5.80
CA ASN A 93 -16.95 10.80 -5.42
C ASN A 93 -17.49 9.58 -4.68
N SER A 94 -17.60 9.72 -3.36
CA SER A 94 -18.19 8.74 -2.45
C SER A 94 -17.40 7.42 -2.34
N VAL A 95 -16.14 7.41 -2.80
CA VAL A 95 -15.27 6.24 -2.75
C VAL A 95 -13.84 6.65 -2.41
N VAL A 96 -13.11 5.74 -1.80
CA VAL A 96 -11.66 5.85 -1.61
C VAL A 96 -11.03 4.58 -2.13
N LEU A 97 -10.14 4.73 -3.10
CA LEU A 97 -9.30 3.67 -3.64
C LEU A 97 -8.02 3.59 -2.80
N ILE A 98 -7.69 2.38 -2.37
CA ILE A 98 -6.49 2.05 -1.62
C ILE A 98 -5.64 1.15 -2.48
N GLU A 99 -4.37 1.50 -2.62
CA GLU A 99 -3.36 0.69 -3.28
C GLU A 99 -2.19 0.46 -2.32
N LEU A 100 -1.61 -0.73 -2.41
CA LEU A 100 -0.45 -1.17 -1.65
C LEU A 100 0.46 -1.95 -2.59
N ASN A 101 1.75 -1.63 -2.56
CA ASN A 101 2.77 -2.39 -3.26
C ASN A 101 3.95 -2.59 -2.31
N GLU A 102 4.21 -3.84 -1.94
CA GLU A 102 5.25 -4.19 -0.98
C GLU A 102 6.20 -5.24 -1.55
N TRP A 103 7.49 -5.05 -1.29
CA TRP A 103 8.54 -5.94 -1.77
C TRP A 103 9.18 -6.68 -0.61
N ALA A 104 9.43 -7.98 -0.78
CA ALA A 104 10.11 -8.76 0.25
C ALA A 104 11.48 -8.18 0.63
N GLN A 105 12.17 -7.55 -0.32
CA GLN A 105 13.50 -6.98 -0.15
C GLN A 105 13.54 -5.73 0.73
N THR A 106 12.43 -4.99 0.81
CA THR A 106 12.30 -3.76 1.61
C THR A 106 11.55 -3.99 2.92
N TRP A 107 11.26 -5.25 3.25
CA TRP A 107 10.45 -5.61 4.41
C TRP A 107 11.24 -5.53 5.72
N GLU A 108 10.80 -4.65 6.62
CA GLU A 108 11.47 -4.38 7.90
C GLU A 108 10.61 -4.83 9.11
N SER A 109 10.35 -6.14 9.23
CA SER A 109 9.66 -6.71 10.40
C SER A 109 10.20 -8.08 10.78
N TYR A 110 10.19 -8.37 12.09
CA TYR A 110 10.51 -9.69 12.63
C TYR A 110 9.47 -10.76 12.28
N ILE A 111 8.24 -10.34 11.93
CA ILE A 111 7.27 -11.21 11.32
C ILE A 111 7.65 -11.28 9.83
N GLY A 112 8.01 -12.47 9.34
CA GLY A 112 8.45 -12.64 7.95
C GLY A 112 7.42 -12.15 6.93
N PHE A 113 7.90 -11.57 5.83
CA PHE A 113 7.09 -10.96 4.77
C PHE A 113 5.91 -11.83 4.32
N TYR A 114 6.19 -13.05 3.86
CA TYR A 114 5.15 -13.95 3.36
C TYR A 114 4.08 -14.28 4.41
N ALA A 115 4.46 -14.49 5.67
CA ALA A 115 3.50 -14.75 6.74
C ALA A 115 2.64 -13.52 7.06
N TYR A 116 3.18 -12.32 6.87
CA TYR A 116 2.43 -11.08 7.03
C TYR A 116 1.44 -10.87 5.88
N MET A 117 1.89 -11.05 4.64
CA MET A 117 1.06 -10.84 3.46
C MET A 117 -0.04 -11.90 3.33
N GLU A 118 0.25 -13.17 3.65
CA GLU A 118 -0.79 -14.21 3.76
C GLU A 118 -1.86 -13.80 4.78
N ALA A 119 -1.46 -13.32 5.95
CA ALA A 119 -2.38 -12.87 6.98
C ALA A 119 -3.16 -11.60 6.59
N LEU A 120 -2.54 -10.70 5.82
CA LEU A 120 -3.16 -9.50 5.29
C LEU A 120 -4.23 -9.86 4.25
N SER A 121 -3.88 -10.73 3.29
CA SER A 121 -4.79 -11.26 2.27
C SER A 121 -6.04 -11.86 2.91
N THR A 122 -5.90 -12.82 3.84
CA THR A 122 -7.07 -13.39 4.54
C THR A 122 -7.88 -12.35 5.32
N THR A 123 -7.24 -11.28 5.82
CA THR A 123 -7.96 -10.21 6.53
C THR A 123 -8.75 -9.31 5.56
N LEU A 124 -8.21 -9.08 4.36
CA LEU A 124 -8.87 -8.30 3.31
C LEU A 124 -10.02 -9.08 2.68
N GLU A 125 -9.82 -10.37 2.38
CA GLU A 125 -10.89 -11.28 1.91
C GLU A 125 -12.09 -11.25 2.87
N GLU A 126 -11.85 -11.42 4.17
CA GLU A 126 -12.93 -11.34 5.18
C GLU A 126 -13.58 -9.95 5.25
N ALA A 127 -12.81 -8.88 5.03
CA ALA A 127 -13.34 -7.52 5.01
C ALA A 127 -14.22 -7.29 3.76
N GLU A 128 -13.87 -7.88 2.62
CA GLU A 128 -14.66 -7.84 1.39
C GLU A 128 -15.95 -8.67 1.55
N GLU A 129 -15.85 -9.90 2.06
CA GLU A 129 -17.02 -10.76 2.32
C GLU A 129 -18.03 -10.11 3.27
N ALA A 130 -17.54 -9.35 4.26
CA ALA A 130 -18.36 -8.59 5.18
C ALA A 130 -18.89 -7.26 4.62
N GLY A 131 -18.46 -6.87 3.41
CA GLY A 131 -18.87 -5.64 2.72
C GLY A 131 -18.26 -4.36 3.27
N PHE A 132 -17.13 -4.44 3.98
CA PHE A 132 -16.39 -3.26 4.44
C PHE A 132 -15.47 -2.67 3.37
N VAL A 133 -15.02 -3.51 2.43
CA VAL A 133 -14.29 -3.14 1.22
C VAL A 133 -14.94 -3.84 0.02
N ARG A 134 -14.60 -3.43 -1.20
CA ARG A 134 -15.03 -4.09 -2.44
C ARG A 134 -13.98 -3.95 -3.54
N ASP A 135 -14.17 -4.71 -4.61
CA ASP A 135 -13.28 -4.75 -5.76
C ASP A 135 -11.84 -5.08 -5.34
N LEU A 136 -11.71 -6.04 -4.41
CA LEU A 136 -10.42 -6.49 -3.93
C LEU A 136 -9.67 -7.18 -5.07
N TYR A 137 -8.50 -6.64 -5.37
CA TYR A 137 -7.52 -7.23 -6.27
C TYR A 137 -6.25 -7.50 -5.48
N GLU A 138 -5.74 -8.71 -5.59
CA GLU A 138 -4.50 -9.13 -4.96
C GLU A 138 -3.65 -9.92 -5.96
N GLU A 139 -2.37 -9.59 -6.02
CA GLU A 139 -1.40 -10.30 -6.83
C GLU A 139 -0.09 -10.50 -6.08
N PHE A 140 0.43 -11.72 -6.17
CA PHE A 140 1.77 -12.08 -5.74
C PHE A 140 2.60 -12.41 -6.98
N SER A 141 3.53 -11.52 -7.36
CA SER A 141 4.41 -11.69 -8.52
C SER A 141 5.83 -11.25 -8.19
N ASP A 142 6.85 -12.02 -8.61
CA ASP A 142 8.27 -11.67 -8.52
C ASP A 142 8.72 -11.04 -7.18
N ASP A 143 8.33 -11.66 -6.05
CA ASP A 143 8.59 -11.19 -4.67
C ASP A 143 7.96 -9.83 -4.28
N ALA A 144 7.04 -9.34 -5.09
CA ALA A 144 6.14 -8.24 -4.80
C ALA A 144 4.75 -8.76 -4.42
N TYR A 145 4.11 -8.04 -3.51
CA TYR A 145 2.70 -8.20 -3.18
C TYR A 145 1.98 -6.89 -3.50
N THR A 146 1.04 -6.96 -4.43
CA THR A 146 0.23 -5.83 -4.87
C THR A 146 -1.20 -6.05 -4.45
N VAL A 147 -1.81 -5.02 -3.85
CA VAL A 147 -3.20 -5.04 -3.43
C VAL A 147 -3.87 -3.74 -3.86
N SER A 148 -5.11 -3.85 -4.33
CA SER A 148 -6.00 -2.72 -4.58
C SER A 148 -7.41 -3.03 -4.09
N PHE A 149 -8.09 -2.07 -3.46
CA PHE A 149 -9.49 -2.21 -3.06
C PHE A 149 -10.15 -0.84 -2.85
N ILE A 150 -11.48 -0.85 -2.82
CA ILE A 150 -12.30 0.34 -2.64
C ILE A 150 -13.01 0.31 -1.29
N ILE A 151 -13.01 1.45 -0.60
CA ILE A 151 -13.86 1.73 0.56
C ILE A 151 -14.94 2.73 0.14
N ASP A 152 -16.21 2.34 0.30
CA ASP A 152 -17.33 3.24 0.10
C ASP A 152 -17.46 4.22 1.26
N ILE A 153 -17.52 5.51 0.95
CA ILE A 153 -17.63 6.59 1.94
C ILE A 153 -18.78 7.52 1.56
N PRO A 154 -19.67 7.95 2.47
CA PRO A 154 -20.76 8.85 2.12
C PRO A 154 -20.27 10.14 1.45
N GLY A 155 -20.81 10.47 0.28
CA GLY A 155 -20.42 11.65 -0.50
C GLY A 155 -20.52 13.00 0.23
N GLU A 156 -21.39 13.08 1.25
CA GLU A 156 -21.52 14.26 2.12
C GLU A 156 -20.32 14.50 3.05
N MET A 157 -19.48 13.47 3.26
CA MET A 157 -18.28 13.62 4.05
C MET A 157 -17.28 14.56 3.36
N THR A 158 -16.58 15.34 4.18
CA THR A 158 -15.39 16.07 3.72
C THR A 158 -14.23 15.11 3.53
N VAL A 159 -13.32 15.40 2.58
CA VAL A 159 -12.09 14.62 2.36
C VAL A 159 -11.36 14.32 3.66
N LEU A 160 -11.14 15.32 4.52
CA LEU A 160 -10.44 15.12 5.81
C LEU A 160 -11.15 14.16 6.77
N LYS A 161 -12.48 14.09 6.73
CA LYS A 161 -13.25 13.14 7.54
C LYS A 161 -13.14 11.74 6.94
N ALA A 162 -13.23 11.62 5.61
CA ALA A 162 -13.03 10.37 4.89
C ALA A 162 -11.65 9.78 5.20
N LEU A 163 -10.58 10.57 5.08
CA LEU A 163 -9.20 10.13 5.40
C LEU A 163 -9.04 9.66 6.84
N LYS A 164 -9.73 10.28 7.80
CA LYS A 164 -9.73 9.83 9.20
C LYS A 164 -10.42 8.47 9.38
N VAL A 165 -11.50 8.23 8.63
CA VAL A 165 -12.21 6.95 8.63
C VAL A 165 -11.33 5.88 8.00
N VAL A 166 -10.79 6.15 6.80
CA VAL A 166 -9.86 5.27 6.07
C VAL A 166 -8.67 4.89 6.94
N LYS A 167 -8.02 5.87 7.58
CA LYS A 167 -6.88 5.60 8.48
C LYS A 167 -7.24 4.66 9.64
N ARG A 168 -8.47 4.73 10.16
CA ARG A 168 -8.93 3.80 11.20
C ARG A 168 -9.22 2.41 10.66
N ILE A 169 -9.82 2.32 9.47
CA ILE A 169 -10.08 1.04 8.79
C ILE A 169 -8.76 0.33 8.52
N LEU A 170 -7.80 1.00 7.88
CA LEU A 170 -6.48 0.45 7.59
C LEU A 170 -5.75 0.01 8.87
N ALA A 171 -5.80 0.82 9.94
CA ALA A 171 -5.20 0.46 11.22
C ALA A 171 -5.82 -0.81 11.83
N GLU A 172 -7.14 -1.02 11.70
CA GLU A 172 -7.81 -2.23 12.19
C GLU A 172 -7.47 -3.46 11.32
N ILE A 173 -7.44 -3.31 10.00
CA ILE A 173 -7.00 -4.37 9.06
C ILE A 173 -5.58 -4.80 9.43
N GLU A 174 -4.64 -3.86 9.55
CA GLU A 174 -3.27 -4.15 9.92
C GLU A 174 -3.14 -4.77 11.31
N ARG A 175 -3.95 -4.33 12.29
CA ARG A 175 -3.93 -4.89 13.64
C ARG A 175 -4.29 -6.38 13.61
N VAL A 176 -5.32 -6.74 12.85
CA VAL A 176 -5.78 -8.13 12.70
C VAL A 176 -4.77 -8.95 11.90
N ALA A 177 -4.28 -8.44 10.77
CA ALA A 177 -3.26 -9.08 9.94
C ALA A 177 -1.99 -9.36 10.75
N ARG A 178 -1.48 -8.37 11.49
CA ARG A 178 -0.30 -8.52 12.34
C ARG A 178 -0.50 -9.56 13.44
N TYR A 179 -1.67 -9.59 14.07
CA TYR A 179 -1.98 -10.59 15.09
C TYR A 179 -1.96 -12.01 14.49
N ARG A 180 -2.61 -12.20 13.34
CA ARG A 180 -2.64 -13.49 12.62
C ARG A 180 -1.25 -13.93 12.21
N ALA A 181 -0.48 -13.03 11.62
CA ALA A 181 0.88 -13.28 11.21
C ALA A 181 1.79 -13.64 12.40
N ALA A 182 1.63 -12.97 13.54
CA ALA A 182 2.35 -13.32 14.77
C ALA A 182 1.99 -14.72 15.29
N VAL A 183 0.73 -15.13 15.19
CA VAL A 183 0.31 -16.50 15.54
C VAL A 183 0.93 -17.53 14.60
N LEU A 184 0.98 -17.27 13.29
CA LEU A 184 1.64 -18.13 12.31
C LEU A 184 3.14 -18.27 12.60
N ALA A 185 3.83 -17.15 12.81
CA ALA A 185 5.25 -17.11 13.15
C ALA A 185 5.54 -17.86 14.46
N TYR A 186 4.72 -17.67 15.49
CA TYR A 186 4.87 -18.35 16.77
C TYR A 186 4.70 -19.87 16.62
N ARG A 187 3.71 -20.34 15.85
CA ARG A 187 3.50 -21.77 15.59
C ARG A 187 4.72 -22.39 14.92
N GLU A 188 5.31 -21.71 13.95
CA GLU A 188 6.49 -22.20 13.24
C GLU A 188 7.74 -22.20 14.13
N ALA A 189 7.98 -21.12 14.86
CA ALA A 189 9.06 -21.04 15.84
C ALA A 189 8.98 -22.19 16.86
N ARG A 190 7.77 -22.53 17.35
CA ARG A 190 7.57 -23.62 18.30
C ARG A 190 7.92 -24.99 17.70
N LYS A 191 7.64 -25.22 16.40
CA LYS A 191 8.02 -26.47 15.70
C LYS A 191 9.53 -26.56 15.55
N ILE A 192 10.18 -25.48 15.15
CA ILE A 192 11.65 -25.39 15.00
C ILE A 192 12.31 -25.70 16.34
N ILE A 193 11.93 -25.00 17.42
CA ILE A 193 12.47 -25.23 18.77
C ILE A 193 12.30 -26.69 19.20
N LYS A 194 11.15 -27.32 18.91
CA LYS A 194 10.92 -28.73 19.25
C LYS A 194 11.85 -29.67 18.46
N ARG A 195 12.10 -29.41 17.17
CA ARG A 195 13.00 -30.19 16.31
C ARG A 195 14.47 -29.99 16.70
N SER A 196 14.83 -28.80 17.17
CA SER A 196 16.20 -28.44 17.56
C SER A 196 16.52 -28.78 19.02
N ARG A 197 15.65 -29.49 19.76
CA ARG A 197 15.95 -30.02 21.10
C ARG A 197 17.08 -31.06 21.01
N GLY A 198 18.32 -30.56 21.05
CA GLY A 198 19.56 -31.33 20.86
C GLY A 198 20.74 -30.44 20.45
N TYR A 199 20.48 -29.31 19.78
CA TYR A 199 21.48 -28.29 19.42
C TYR A 199 21.53 -27.22 20.53
N GLY A 200 22.29 -27.51 21.59
CA GLY A 200 22.32 -26.72 22.83
C GLY A 200 23.41 -25.64 22.97
N SER A 201 24.33 -25.44 22.02
CA SER A 201 25.32 -24.36 22.12
C SER A 201 25.81 -23.86 20.76
N GLU A 202 26.21 -22.59 20.67
CA GLU A 202 26.93 -22.03 19.51
C GLU A 202 28.19 -22.85 19.18
N ASP A 203 28.86 -23.39 20.20
CA ASP A 203 30.00 -24.29 20.05
C ASP A 203 29.68 -25.55 19.24
N MET A 204 28.46 -26.10 19.34
CA MET A 204 28.08 -27.28 18.55
C MET A 204 27.88 -26.94 17.07
N PHE A 205 27.35 -25.76 16.74
CA PHE A 205 27.26 -25.31 15.36
C PHE A 205 28.65 -25.18 14.71
N LEU A 206 29.59 -24.54 15.41
CA LEU A 206 30.96 -24.39 14.92
C LEU A 206 31.68 -25.75 14.80
N MET A 207 31.51 -26.64 15.77
CA MET A 207 32.08 -28.00 15.71
C MET A 207 31.50 -28.84 14.58
N ASP A 208 30.20 -28.73 14.31
CA ASP A 208 29.56 -29.48 13.21
C ASP A 208 29.99 -28.93 11.84
N LEU A 209 30.15 -27.61 11.70
CA LEU A 209 30.79 -27.03 10.51
C LEU A 209 32.23 -27.50 10.35
N GLU A 210 33.04 -27.51 11.41
CA GLU A 210 34.44 -27.96 11.35
C GLU A 210 34.54 -29.42 10.88
N LYS A 211 33.65 -30.30 11.36
CA LYS A 211 33.57 -31.68 10.87
C LYS A 211 33.24 -31.74 9.38
N ILE A 212 32.30 -30.92 8.91
CA ILE A 212 31.94 -30.85 7.49
C ILE A 212 33.14 -30.38 6.65
N TYR A 213 33.85 -29.34 7.09
CA TYR A 213 35.01 -28.81 6.38
C TYR A 213 36.20 -29.79 6.34
N ARG A 214 36.44 -30.58 7.40
CA ARG A 214 37.48 -31.62 7.40
C ARG A 214 37.24 -32.72 6.35
N ILE A 215 35.98 -33.00 5.98
CA ILE A 215 35.66 -33.96 4.91
C ILE A 215 36.15 -33.45 3.54
N PHE A 216 36.16 -32.14 3.32
CA PHE A 216 36.68 -31.53 2.09
C PHE A 216 38.21 -31.54 2.04
N ASP A 217 38.90 -31.39 3.17
CA ASP A 217 40.37 -31.44 3.23
C ASP A 217 40.92 -32.85 2.94
N ASP A 218 40.22 -33.91 3.36
CA ASP A 218 40.60 -35.30 3.08
C ASP A 218 40.43 -35.71 1.60
N HIS A 219 39.78 -34.87 0.76
CA HIS A 219 39.55 -35.11 -0.67
C HIS A 219 40.29 -34.14 -1.61
N SER A 220 41.20 -33.31 -1.09
CA SER A 220 42.08 -32.51 -1.95
C SER A 220 43.11 -33.41 -2.65
N PRO A 221 43.09 -33.55 -4.00
CA PRO A 221 44.12 -34.29 -4.70
C PRO A 221 45.45 -33.56 -4.52
N ARG A 222 46.42 -34.25 -3.93
CA ARG A 222 47.84 -33.84 -3.96
C ARG A 222 48.39 -33.88 -5.37
#